data_AF-A0A965J3I6-F1
#
_entry.id   AF-A0A965J3I6-F1
#
_cell.length_a   1.000
_cell.length_b   1.000
_cell.length_c   1.000
_cell.angle_alpha   90.00
_cell.angle_beta   90.00
_cell.angle_gamma   90.00
#
_symmetry.space_group_name_H-M   'P 1'
#
loop_
_entity.id
_entity.type
_entity.pdbx_description
1 polymer ?
#
loop_
_entity_poly.entity_id
_entity_poly.type
_entity_poly.pdbx_seq_one_letter_code
_entity_poly.pdbx_strand_id
1 'polypeptide(L)'
;MTSCVNYKRKSSHQQDYITDSTYQNVDTSSKLKYKSEQVIRAEIRQQVLEKNFVDSLFVFGKWTEDGETETRLKYLGGITTTDGRIFKIMNSIWFWGLSHRATCRLLIFDYYNQYLGNYRFGGPYELPDKLENGCLIFKNFDNVHCDKKIITKVDFTLGLPEEIFIKCKGKYGDIFEFDTEE
;
A
#
# COMPACT_ATOMS: atom_id res chain seq x y z
N MET A 1 23.79 0.75 15.68
CA MET A 1 23.17 -0.13 14.68
C MET A 1 22.40 -1.22 15.44
N THR A 2 21.16 -0.96 15.81
CA THR A 2 20.31 -1.97 16.46
C THR A 2 19.11 -2.21 15.55
N SER A 3 19.29 -3.23 14.71
CA SER A 3 18.49 -3.69 13.57
C SER A 3 17.19 -4.37 14.00
N CYS A 4 16.16 -4.33 13.13
CA CYS A 4 15.00 -5.23 13.03
C CYS A 4 15.08 -6.45 13.98
N VAL A 5 14.67 -6.29 15.24
CA VAL A 5 14.73 -7.38 16.23
C VAL A 5 13.49 -8.25 16.07
N ASN A 6 13.70 -9.55 15.91
CA ASN A 6 12.63 -10.54 15.79
C ASN A 6 11.85 -10.67 17.10
N TYR A 7 10.63 -10.14 17.14
CA TYR A 7 9.61 -10.61 18.09
C TYR A 7 8.72 -11.64 17.40
N LYS A 8 8.74 -12.88 17.91
CA LYS A 8 7.83 -13.95 17.48
C LYS A 8 6.40 -13.58 17.91
N ARG A 9 5.53 -13.25 16.93
CA ARG A 9 4.07 -13.23 17.12
C ARG A 9 3.45 -14.43 16.42
N LYS A 10 2.47 -15.05 17.08
CA LYS A 10 1.68 -16.17 16.54
C LYS A 10 0.90 -15.71 15.31
N SER A 11 1.09 -16.41 14.20
CA SER A 11 0.30 -16.28 12.98
C SER A 11 -0.98 -17.09 13.11
N SER A 12 -2.13 -16.45 12.88
CA SER A 12 -3.36 -17.10 12.46
C SER A 12 -3.60 -16.69 11.00
N HIS A 13 -3.20 -17.55 10.07
CA HIS A 13 -3.57 -17.39 8.67
C HIS A 13 -5.03 -17.80 8.51
N GLN A 14 -5.90 -16.81 8.28
CA GLN A 14 -7.20 -17.04 7.67
C GLN A 14 -7.30 -16.11 6.46
N GLN A 15 -7.38 -16.70 5.29
CA GLN A 15 -7.56 -15.99 4.04
C GLN A 15 -9.07 -15.92 3.80
N ASP A 16 -9.72 -14.98 4.47
CA ASP A 16 -11.14 -14.73 4.27
C ASP A 16 -11.31 -13.84 3.04
N TYR A 17 -11.74 -14.45 1.94
CA TYR A 17 -12.47 -13.72 0.92
C TYR A 17 -13.81 -13.34 1.54
N ILE A 18 -13.91 -12.13 2.10
CA ILE A 18 -15.20 -11.57 2.45
C ILE A 18 -15.90 -11.20 1.13
N THR A 19 -16.57 -12.18 0.52
CA THR A 19 -17.69 -11.91 -0.38
C THR A 19 -18.93 -11.79 0.49
N ASP A 20 -19.03 -10.71 1.26
CA ASP A 20 -20.28 -10.39 1.93
C ASP A 20 -21.27 -9.93 0.85
N SER A 21 -22.30 -10.75 0.62
CA SER A 21 -23.39 -10.54 -0.32
C SER A 21 -24.30 -9.35 0.05
N THR A 22 -23.82 -8.42 0.88
CA THR A 22 -24.53 -7.22 1.31
C THR A 22 -23.97 -5.92 0.73
N TYR A 23 -22.93 -5.96 -0.09
CA TYR A 23 -22.55 -4.80 -0.90
C TYR A 23 -23.50 -4.65 -2.09
N GLN A 24 -24.65 -4.01 -1.81
CA GLN A 24 -25.47 -3.41 -2.84
C GLN A 24 -24.60 -2.48 -3.69
N ASN A 25 -24.72 -2.63 -5.01
CA ASN A 25 -24.26 -1.66 -5.99
C ASN A 25 -24.74 -0.27 -5.54
N VAL A 26 -23.81 0.58 -5.08
CA VAL A 26 -24.10 2.00 -4.97
C VAL A 26 -24.05 2.54 -6.40
N ASP A 27 -25.19 2.52 -7.06
CA ASP A 27 -25.42 3.21 -8.32
C ASP A 27 -25.21 4.71 -8.09
N THR A 28 -24.05 5.20 -8.52
CA THR A 28 -23.71 6.63 -8.58
C THR A 28 -23.81 7.15 -10.02
N SER A 29 -24.63 6.53 -10.87
CA SER A 29 -24.91 7.07 -12.19
C SER A 29 -25.70 8.38 -12.05
N SER A 30 -25.03 9.50 -12.33
CA SER A 30 -25.47 10.51 -13.31
C SER A 30 -25.04 11.96 -13.03
N LYS A 31 -24.46 12.33 -11.87
CA LYS A 31 -24.25 13.78 -11.57
C LYS A 31 -22.89 14.25 -11.04
N LEU A 32 -21.87 13.41 -10.94
CA LEU A 32 -20.51 13.83 -10.56
C LEU A 32 -19.47 13.43 -11.61
N LYS A 33 -19.82 13.64 -12.88
CA LYS A 33 -18.91 13.44 -14.00
C LYS A 33 -17.92 14.61 -14.00
N TYR A 34 -16.67 14.38 -13.56
CA TYR A 34 -15.47 15.23 -13.68
C TYR A 34 -14.95 16.07 -12.49
N LYS A 35 -15.58 16.11 -11.31
CA LYS A 35 -15.04 16.91 -10.17
C LYS A 35 -14.68 16.14 -8.89
N SER A 36 -14.86 14.82 -8.83
CA SER A 36 -14.76 14.05 -7.57
C SER A 36 -13.74 12.91 -7.51
N GLU A 37 -12.89 12.69 -8.52
CA GLU A 37 -11.93 11.56 -8.48
C GLU A 37 -10.82 11.71 -7.43
N GLN A 38 -10.44 12.92 -7.02
CA GLN A 38 -9.49 13.13 -5.91
C GLN A 38 -10.19 13.05 -4.55
N VAL A 39 -11.38 13.65 -4.42
CA VAL A 39 -12.15 13.65 -3.16
C VAL A 39 -12.58 12.23 -2.77
N ILE A 40 -13.00 11.42 -3.73
CA ILE A 40 -13.37 10.01 -3.50
C ILE A 40 -12.18 9.18 -3.01
N ARG A 41 -10.93 9.51 -3.39
CA ARG A 41 -9.74 8.75 -2.96
C ARG A 41 -9.41 8.94 -1.50
N ALA A 42 -9.56 10.16 -0.97
CA ALA A 42 -9.30 10.42 0.44
C ALA A 42 -10.31 9.65 1.31
N GLU A 43 -11.59 9.68 0.96
CA GLU A 43 -12.67 9.03 1.71
C GLU A 43 -12.49 7.50 1.81
N ILE A 44 -12.20 6.81 0.69
CA ILE A 44 -11.99 5.36 0.72
C ILE A 44 -10.75 4.96 1.53
N ARG A 45 -9.70 5.79 1.53
CA ARG A 45 -8.50 5.56 2.37
C ARG A 45 -8.85 5.69 3.85
N GLN A 46 -9.62 6.72 4.23
CA GLN A 46 -10.09 6.89 5.60
C GLN A 46 -10.94 5.71 6.06
N GLN A 47 -11.89 5.25 5.24
CA GLN A 47 -12.72 4.08 5.56
C GLN A 47 -11.89 2.82 5.85
N VAL A 48 -10.81 2.59 5.07
CA VAL A 48 -9.90 1.45 5.29
C VAL A 48 -9.09 1.62 6.58
N LEU A 49 -8.56 2.81 6.83
CA LEU A 49 -7.77 3.11 8.04
C LEU A 49 -8.63 3.02 9.32
N GLU A 50 -9.88 3.48 9.29
CA GLU A 50 -10.82 3.41 10.41
C GLU A 50 -11.20 1.98 10.78
N LYS A 51 -11.32 1.09 9.79
CA LYS A 51 -11.51 -0.35 10.04
C LYS A 51 -10.31 -0.99 10.74
N ASN A 52 -9.10 -0.47 10.50
CA ASN A 52 -7.85 -0.92 11.13
C ASN A 52 -7.57 -2.43 10.95
N PHE A 53 -8.11 -3.05 9.89
CA PHE A 53 -7.85 -4.45 9.55
C PHE A 53 -6.52 -4.57 8.82
N VAL A 54 -5.51 -5.06 9.54
CA VAL A 54 -4.17 -5.27 8.99
C VAL A 54 -4.18 -6.41 7.98
N ASP A 55 -3.42 -6.24 6.91
CA ASP A 55 -3.21 -7.19 5.82
C ASP A 55 -4.47 -7.59 5.02
N SER A 56 -5.59 -6.89 5.24
CA SER A 56 -6.83 -7.09 4.48
C SER A 56 -6.86 -6.24 3.21
N LEU A 57 -7.29 -6.84 2.09
CA LEU A 57 -7.43 -6.16 0.80
C LEU A 57 -8.85 -5.62 0.64
N PHE A 58 -8.96 -4.33 0.36
CA PHE A 58 -10.21 -3.66 0.02
C PHE A 58 -10.18 -3.26 -1.46
N VAL A 59 -11.24 -3.56 -2.18
CA VAL A 59 -11.37 -3.26 -3.62
C VAL A 59 -12.57 -2.34 -3.83
N PHE A 60 -12.34 -1.22 -4.51
CA PHE A 60 -13.35 -0.21 -4.81
C PHE A 60 -13.45 -0.03 -6.32
N GLY A 61 -14.67 -0.12 -6.84
CA GLY A 61 -14.91 -0.14 -8.28
C GLY A 61 -14.46 -1.45 -8.92
N LYS A 62 -14.49 -1.47 -10.24
CA LYS A 62 -14.05 -2.58 -11.07
C LYS A 62 -13.54 -1.96 -12.36
N TRP A 63 -12.32 -2.33 -12.74
CA TRP A 63 -11.75 -1.81 -13.98
C TRP A 63 -12.40 -2.51 -15.17
N THR A 64 -12.71 -1.74 -16.22
CA THR A 64 -13.22 -2.27 -17.48
C THR A 64 -12.54 -1.60 -18.66
N GLU A 65 -12.52 -2.30 -19.80
CA GLU A 65 -11.98 -1.77 -21.06
C GLU A 65 -12.72 -0.50 -21.51
N ASP A 66 -13.94 -0.27 -21.02
CA ASP A 66 -14.76 0.91 -21.32
C ASP A 66 -14.38 2.15 -20.49
N GLY A 67 -13.37 2.04 -19.62
CA GLY A 67 -12.77 3.17 -18.91
C GLY A 67 -13.17 3.32 -17.44
N GLU A 68 -13.86 2.33 -16.86
CA GLU A 68 -14.05 2.28 -15.40
C GLU A 68 -12.73 2.02 -14.69
N THR A 69 -12.64 2.41 -13.42
CA THR A 69 -11.41 2.31 -12.64
C THR A 69 -11.60 1.43 -11.42
N GLU A 70 -10.48 0.90 -10.91
CA GLU A 70 -10.46 0.08 -9.71
C GLU A 70 -9.37 0.58 -8.77
N THR A 71 -9.70 0.74 -7.50
CA THR A 71 -8.72 1.05 -6.46
C THR A 71 -8.63 -0.11 -5.49
N ARG A 72 -7.42 -0.62 -5.28
CA ARG A 72 -7.10 -1.64 -4.30
C ARG A 72 -6.28 -1.03 -3.17
N LEU A 73 -6.77 -1.16 -1.95
CA LEU A 73 -6.11 -0.64 -0.75
C LEU A 73 -5.82 -1.79 0.21
N LYS A 74 -4.60 -1.83 0.75
CA LYS A 74 -4.19 -2.80 1.77
C LYS A 74 -3.47 -2.07 2.90
N TYR A 75 -4.09 -2.00 4.07
CA TYR A 75 -3.46 -1.44 5.25
C TYR A 75 -2.46 -2.45 5.84
N LEU A 76 -1.20 -2.06 5.98
CA LEU A 76 -0.12 -2.93 6.46
C LEU A 76 0.09 -2.83 7.97
N GLY A 77 -0.47 -1.82 8.62
CA GLY A 77 -0.35 -1.60 10.06
C GLY A 77 0.33 -0.28 10.42
N GLY A 78 0.56 -0.11 11.72
CA GLY A 78 1.24 1.04 12.31
C GLY A 78 2.67 0.73 12.73
N ILE A 79 3.55 1.72 12.64
CA ILE A 79 4.95 1.69 13.08
C ILE A 79 5.15 2.77 14.12
N THR A 80 5.66 2.41 15.29
CA THR A 80 6.14 3.39 16.28
C THR A 80 7.64 3.55 16.10
N THR A 81 8.05 4.78 15.84
CA THR A 81 9.47 5.16 15.75
C THR A 81 10.11 5.26 17.14
N THR A 82 11.43 5.27 17.18
CA THR A 82 12.19 5.44 18.43
C THR A 82 11.97 6.79 19.11
N ASP A 83 11.54 7.81 18.37
CA ASP A 83 11.16 9.12 18.92
C ASP A 83 9.68 9.24 19.31
N GLY A 84 8.91 8.15 19.17
CA GLY A 84 7.52 8.05 19.59
C GLY A 84 6.49 8.45 18.53
N ARG A 85 6.90 8.94 17.35
CA ARG A 85 5.96 9.15 16.23
C ARG A 85 5.38 7.83 15.76
N ILE A 86 4.11 7.84 15.37
CA ILE A 86 3.41 6.67 14.81
C ILE A 86 3.05 6.95 13.36
N PHE A 87 3.45 6.04 12.47
CA PHE A 87 3.07 6.06 11.06
C PHE A 87 2.15 4.89 10.74
N LYS A 88 1.09 5.14 9.98
CA LYS A 88 0.21 4.13 9.41
C LYS A 88 0.55 3.95 7.93
N ILE A 89 0.71 2.70 7.51
CA ILE A 89 1.25 2.36 6.19
C ILE A 89 0.19 1.64 5.37
N MET A 90 -0.03 2.06 4.14
CA MET A 90 -1.02 1.46 3.24
C MET A 90 -0.47 1.31 1.83
N ASN A 91 -0.63 0.12 1.23
CA ASN A 91 -0.46 -0.05 -0.20
C ASN A 91 -1.71 0.46 -0.93
N SER A 92 -1.50 1.21 -2.00
CA SER A 92 -2.55 1.71 -2.88
C SER A 92 -2.20 1.40 -4.33
N ILE A 93 -3.12 0.75 -5.03
CA ILE A 93 -3.04 0.51 -6.46
C ILE A 93 -4.30 1.07 -7.09
N TRP A 94 -4.14 1.99 -8.03
CA TRP A 94 -5.24 2.47 -8.84
C TRP A 94 -5.07 2.00 -10.27
N PHE A 95 -5.98 1.16 -10.74
CA PHE A 95 -6.08 0.70 -12.11
C PHE A 95 -6.98 1.64 -12.92
N TRP A 96 -6.47 2.12 -14.05
CA TRP A 96 -7.15 3.14 -14.86
C TRP A 96 -6.80 3.07 -16.35
N GLY A 97 -7.61 3.76 -17.13
CA GLY A 97 -7.44 3.90 -18.58
C GLY A 97 -7.70 2.60 -19.34
N LEU A 98 -7.77 2.69 -20.65
CA LEU A 98 -8.20 1.58 -21.53
C LEU A 98 -7.19 0.41 -21.58
N SER A 99 -5.96 0.62 -21.09
CA SER A 99 -4.89 -0.40 -21.11
C SER A 99 -4.57 -0.99 -19.73
N HIS A 100 -5.49 -0.84 -18.76
CA HIS A 100 -5.31 -1.37 -17.40
C HIS A 100 -4.00 -0.88 -16.74
N ARG A 101 -3.70 0.43 -16.88
CA ARG A 101 -2.51 1.03 -16.27
C ARG A 101 -2.67 1.06 -14.76
N ALA A 102 -1.56 0.97 -14.04
CA ALA A 102 -1.56 1.00 -12.58
C ALA A 102 -0.75 2.19 -12.06
N THR A 103 -1.34 2.98 -11.16
CA THR A 103 -0.60 3.91 -10.30
C THR A 103 -0.43 3.25 -8.94
N CYS A 104 0.80 2.94 -8.57
CA CYS A 104 1.13 2.19 -7.36
C CYS A 104 1.83 3.11 -6.36
N ARG A 105 1.33 3.14 -5.12
CA ARG A 105 1.88 3.97 -4.05
C ARG A 105 1.89 3.24 -2.72
N LEU A 106 2.96 3.45 -1.95
CA LEU A 106 2.96 3.23 -0.51
C LEU A 106 2.56 4.55 0.15
N LEU A 107 1.36 4.63 0.69
CA LEU A 107 0.82 5.81 1.35
C LEU A 107 1.17 5.80 2.83
N ILE A 108 1.60 6.96 3.32
CA ILE A 108 2.00 7.19 4.71
C ILE A 108 0.99 8.13 5.37
N PHE A 109 0.51 7.73 6.54
CA PHE A 109 -0.37 8.55 7.37
C PHE A 109 0.18 8.65 8.78
N ASP A 110 -0.23 9.67 9.52
CA ASP A 110 0.04 9.79 10.95
C ASP A 110 -0.92 8.92 11.80
N TYR A 111 -0.80 9.04 13.12
CA TYR A 111 -1.70 8.38 14.06
C TYR A 111 -3.18 8.76 13.88
N TYR A 112 -3.46 9.99 13.47
CA TYR A 112 -4.80 10.56 13.27
C TYR A 112 -5.35 10.29 11.86
N ASN A 113 -4.71 9.41 11.08
CA ASN A 113 -5.03 9.14 9.68
C ASN A 113 -4.83 10.34 8.74
N GLN A 114 -4.07 11.36 9.12
CA GLN A 114 -3.71 12.46 8.23
C GLN A 114 -2.63 11.98 7.27
N TYR A 115 -2.82 12.25 5.98
CA TYR A 115 -1.86 11.91 4.95
C TYR A 115 -0.57 12.72 5.14
N LEU A 116 0.58 12.03 5.10
CA LEU A 116 1.90 12.65 5.25
C LEU A 116 2.70 12.66 3.95
N GLY A 117 2.43 11.71 3.05
CA GLY A 117 3.17 11.54 1.80
C GLY A 117 3.13 10.11 1.29
N ASN A 118 3.94 9.82 0.27
CA ASN A 118 3.96 8.54 -0.41
C ASN A 118 5.32 8.21 -1.01
N TYR A 119 5.50 6.92 -1.35
CA TYR A 119 6.50 6.46 -2.30
C TYR A 119 5.78 5.94 -3.54
N ARG A 120 6.16 6.42 -4.73
CA ARG A 120 5.57 5.99 -6.00
C ARG A 120 6.36 4.85 -6.60
N PHE A 121 5.68 3.75 -6.92
CA PHE A 121 6.28 2.56 -7.53
C PHE A 121 5.89 2.43 -9.00
N GLY A 122 6.73 1.76 -9.78
CA GLY A 122 6.51 1.47 -11.19
C GLY A 122 5.44 0.40 -11.42
N GLY A 123 5.27 -0.53 -10.48
CA GLY A 123 4.22 -1.55 -10.56
C GLY A 123 3.80 -2.18 -9.22
N PRO A 124 2.69 -2.95 -9.22
CA PRO A 124 2.15 -3.56 -7.99
C PRO A 124 3.11 -4.53 -7.30
N TYR A 125 3.98 -5.20 -8.06
CA TYR A 125 4.94 -6.19 -7.56
C TYR A 125 6.11 -5.56 -6.79
N GLU A 126 6.25 -4.23 -6.82
CA GLU A 126 7.29 -3.49 -6.10
C GLU A 126 6.79 -2.94 -4.76
N LEU A 127 5.48 -3.03 -4.50
CA LEU A 127 4.91 -2.67 -3.21
C LEU A 127 5.30 -3.70 -2.14
N PRO A 128 5.45 -3.29 -0.86
CA PRO A 128 5.82 -4.20 0.20
C PRO A 128 4.72 -5.24 0.46
N ASP A 129 5.12 -6.48 0.71
CA ASP A 129 4.20 -7.58 1.02
C ASP A 129 3.50 -7.37 2.37
N LYS A 130 4.29 -6.96 3.37
CA LYS A 130 3.87 -6.85 4.78
C LYS A 130 4.77 -5.91 5.56
N LEU A 131 4.26 -5.51 6.73
CA LEU A 131 5.03 -4.86 7.78
C LEU A 131 5.32 -5.88 8.90
N GLU A 132 6.57 -5.99 9.31
CA GLU A 132 6.98 -6.91 10.37
C GLU A 132 8.07 -6.28 11.24
N ASN A 133 7.81 -6.16 12.54
CA ASN A 133 8.76 -5.62 13.53
C ASN A 133 9.34 -4.24 13.14
N GLY A 134 8.49 -3.35 12.63
CA GLY A 134 8.88 -2.00 12.19
C GLY A 134 9.62 -1.95 10.85
N CYS A 135 9.77 -3.09 10.18
CA CYS A 135 10.45 -3.19 8.89
C CYS A 135 9.44 -3.57 7.79
N LEU A 136 9.41 -2.81 6.70
CA LEU A 136 8.69 -3.19 5.48
C LEU A 136 9.46 -4.30 4.77
N ILE A 137 8.74 -5.33 4.35
CA ILE A 137 9.29 -6.52 3.71
C ILE A 137 8.87 -6.54 2.25
N PHE A 138 9.84 -6.48 1.35
CA PHE A 138 9.63 -6.54 -0.10
C PHE A 138 10.20 -7.86 -0.63
N LYS A 139 9.39 -8.58 -1.40
CA LYS A 139 9.79 -9.84 -2.05
C LYS A 139 9.64 -9.72 -3.56
N ASN A 140 10.60 -10.29 -4.28
CA ASN A 140 10.62 -10.27 -5.75
C ASN A 140 9.87 -11.45 -6.40
N PHE A 141 8.91 -12.10 -5.72
CA PHE A 141 8.33 -13.35 -6.19
C PHE A 141 7.64 -13.24 -7.56
N ASP A 142 6.98 -12.09 -7.78
CA ASP A 142 6.20 -11.81 -8.98
C ASP A 142 6.99 -11.01 -10.04
N ASN A 143 8.24 -10.62 -9.76
CA ASN A 143 9.09 -9.94 -10.72
C ASN A 143 9.99 -10.94 -11.46
N VAL A 144 9.66 -11.23 -12.73
CA VAL A 144 10.38 -12.20 -13.57
C VAL A 144 11.82 -11.78 -13.90
N HIS A 145 12.15 -10.50 -13.75
CA HIS A 145 13.47 -9.95 -14.07
C HIS A 145 14.40 -9.87 -12.83
N CYS A 146 13.87 -10.08 -11.63
CA CYS A 146 14.62 -10.03 -10.38
C CYS A 146 14.89 -11.42 -9.80
N ASP A 147 15.90 -11.49 -8.93
CA ASP A 147 16.18 -12.71 -8.17
C ASP A 147 15.11 -12.90 -7.07
N LYS A 148 14.28 -13.93 -7.26
CA LYS A 148 13.18 -14.29 -6.37
C LYS A 148 13.62 -14.66 -4.95
N LYS A 149 14.89 -14.97 -4.73
CA LYS A 149 15.44 -15.30 -3.39
C LYS A 149 15.78 -14.05 -2.57
N ILE A 150 15.83 -12.87 -3.21
CA ILE A 150 16.15 -11.63 -2.53
C ILE A 150 14.91 -11.12 -1.80
N ILE A 151 15.12 -10.78 -0.52
CA ILE A 151 14.15 -10.08 0.32
C ILE A 151 14.81 -8.78 0.75
N THR A 152 14.17 -7.66 0.45
CA THR A 152 14.59 -6.35 0.95
C THR A 152 13.81 -6.04 2.22
N LYS A 153 14.52 -5.57 3.26
CA LYS A 153 13.93 -5.09 4.50
C LYS A 153 14.28 -3.62 4.68
N VAL A 154 13.27 -2.78 4.87
CA VAL A 154 13.46 -1.35 5.06
C VAL A 154 12.97 -0.99 6.45
N ASP A 155 13.86 -0.47 7.27
CA ASP A 155 13.58 -0.11 8.66
C ASP A 155 12.97 1.28 8.74
N PHE A 156 11.76 1.37 9.29
CA PHE A 156 11.01 2.61 9.50
C PHE A 156 11.02 3.04 10.98
N THR A 157 11.72 2.32 11.86
CA THR A 157 11.76 2.62 13.30
C THR A 157 12.53 3.90 13.61
N LEU A 158 13.41 4.35 12.72
CA LEU A 158 14.16 5.61 12.88
C LEU A 158 13.45 6.83 12.27
N GLY A 159 12.29 6.65 11.62
CA GLY A 159 11.59 7.69 10.87
C GLY A 159 11.17 7.22 9.48
N LEU A 160 10.61 8.14 8.68
CA LEU A 160 10.37 7.92 7.26
C LEU A 160 11.69 8.08 6.50
N PRO A 161 12.19 7.05 5.80
CA PRO A 161 13.36 7.19 4.95
C PRO A 161 13.08 8.18 3.81
N GLU A 162 14.04 9.03 3.45
CA GLU A 162 13.91 9.87 2.25
C GLU A 162 13.84 9.02 0.97
N GLU A 163 14.49 7.85 0.99
CA GLU A 163 14.55 6.93 -0.13
C GLU A 163 14.42 5.48 0.34
N ILE A 164 13.83 4.65 -0.52
CA ILE A 164 13.77 3.20 -0.38
C ILE A 164 14.54 2.56 -1.53
N PHE A 165 15.58 1.78 -1.22
CA PHE A 165 16.24 0.94 -2.21
C PHE A 165 15.67 -0.48 -2.17
N ILE A 166 15.04 -0.93 -3.26
CA ILE A 166 14.57 -2.31 -3.44
C ILE A 166 15.57 -3.08 -4.29
N LYS A 167 16.21 -4.06 -3.69
CA LYS A 167 17.21 -4.88 -4.37
C LYS A 167 16.56 -5.88 -5.32
N CYS A 168 17.00 -5.86 -6.59
CA CYS A 168 16.51 -6.75 -7.64
C CYS A 168 17.49 -7.92 -7.94
N LYS A 169 18.78 -7.62 -8.17
CA LYS A 169 19.79 -8.64 -8.54
C LYS A 169 21.21 -8.19 -8.21
N GLY A 170 22.00 -9.02 -7.55
CA GLY A 170 23.42 -8.73 -7.28
C GLY A 170 23.61 -7.48 -6.41
N LYS A 171 23.99 -6.34 -7.00
CA LYS A 171 24.04 -5.01 -6.34
C LYS A 171 23.03 -4.01 -6.94
N TYR A 172 22.24 -4.44 -7.90
CA TYR A 172 21.29 -3.63 -8.66
C TYR A 172 19.89 -3.72 -8.06
N GLY A 173 19.13 -2.66 -8.26
CA GLY A 173 17.79 -2.46 -7.75
C GLY A 173 17.30 -1.06 -8.10
N ASP A 174 16.13 -0.73 -7.58
CA ASP A 174 15.45 0.53 -7.86
C ASP A 174 15.38 1.37 -6.59
N ILE A 175 15.42 2.70 -6.76
CA ILE A 175 15.31 3.68 -5.69
C ILE A 175 13.97 4.39 -5.83
N PHE A 176 13.26 4.52 -4.71
CA PHE A 176 11.97 5.19 -4.63
C PHE A 176 12.04 6.31 -3.60
N GLU A 177 11.82 7.53 -4.04
CA GLU A 177 11.90 8.73 -3.21
C GLU A 177 10.57 8.98 -2.48
N PHE A 178 10.66 9.53 -1.27
CA PHE A 178 9.53 10.00 -0.51
C PHE A 178 9.04 11.33 -1.08
N ASP A 179 7.73 11.44 -1.28
CA ASP A 179 7.08 12.61 -1.83
C ASP A 179 5.90 13.03 -0.94
N THR A 180 5.86 14.31 -0.56
CA THR A 180 4.77 14.89 0.23
C THR A 180 3.54 15.24 -0.59
N GLU A 181 3.65 15.25 -1.92
CA GLU A 181 2.52 15.51 -2.82
C GLU A 181 1.53 14.34 -2.85
N GLU A 182 0.26 14.63 -3.16
CA GLU A 182 -0.82 13.65 -3.23
C GLU A 182 -1.06 13.07 -4.64
#